data_AF-B7KK64-F1
#
_entry.id   AF-B7KK64-F1
#
_cell.length_a   1.000
_cell.length_b   1.000
_cell.length_c   1.000
_cell.angle_alpha   90.00
_cell.angle_beta   90.00
_cell.angle_gamma   90.00
#
_symmetry.space_group_name_H-M   'P 1'
#
loop_
_entity.id
_entity.type
_entity.pdbx_description
1 polymer ?
#
loop_
_entity_poly.entity_id
_entity_poly.type
_entity_poly.pdbx_seq_one_letter_code
_entity_poly.pdbx_strand_id
1 'polypeptide(L)'
;MKKIISTGLTITYTTLFSLPTLAEINLEGQSILCQQQNWLTEIAFSTPNFNIAICIDKNDPDNEGNFELIATHYIQQSKNTNEKIILPLSTTGLYLGEPAIYKATTGTYTYQVYVSLVQKYSSECQCQAIVYDTVSLKIFNNGESIYQYTTQKFLYGWK
;
A
#
# COMPACT_ATOMS: atom_id res chain seq x y z
N MET A 1 -63.05 -16.72 -0.67
CA MET A 1 -62.19 -15.52 -0.77
C MET A 1 -60.76 -15.98 -1.01
N LYS A 2 -60.18 -15.73 -2.20
CA LYS A 2 -58.81 -16.13 -2.57
C LYS A 2 -57.86 -14.97 -2.27
N LYS A 3 -56.86 -15.21 -1.41
CA LYS A 3 -55.82 -14.25 -1.04
C LYS A 3 -54.76 -14.24 -2.15
N ILE A 4 -54.56 -13.09 -2.80
CA ILE A 4 -53.49 -12.84 -3.76
C ILE A 4 -52.24 -12.49 -2.93
N ILE A 5 -51.19 -13.29 -3.05
CA ILE A 5 -49.88 -13.00 -2.46
C ILE A 5 -49.09 -12.22 -3.51
N SER A 6 -48.89 -10.93 -3.25
CA SER A 6 -47.98 -10.08 -4.02
C SER A 6 -46.55 -10.40 -3.60
N THR A 7 -45.78 -11.01 -4.49
CA THR A 7 -44.32 -11.15 -4.36
C THR A 7 -43.68 -9.83 -4.72
N GLY A 8 -43.20 -9.10 -3.71
CA GLY A 8 -42.36 -7.92 -3.88
C GLY A 8 -41.02 -8.31 -4.49
N LEU A 9 -40.72 -7.75 -5.66
CA LEU A 9 -39.44 -7.89 -6.33
C LEU A 9 -38.42 -7.00 -5.62
N THR A 10 -37.51 -7.58 -4.84
CA THR A 10 -36.42 -6.84 -4.21
C THR A 10 -35.33 -6.57 -5.25
N ILE A 11 -35.31 -5.34 -5.79
CA ILE A 11 -34.25 -4.88 -6.69
C ILE A 11 -33.01 -4.66 -5.82
N THR A 12 -32.03 -5.55 -5.94
CA THR A 12 -30.75 -5.42 -5.24
C THR A 12 -29.90 -4.45 -6.06
N TYR A 13 -29.67 -3.25 -5.56
CA TYR A 13 -28.73 -2.30 -6.16
C TYR A 13 -27.30 -2.83 -5.95
N THR A 14 -26.76 -3.54 -6.94
CA THR A 14 -25.32 -3.77 -7.02
C THR A 14 -24.67 -2.43 -7.36
N THR A 15 -24.18 -1.73 -6.34
CA THR A 15 -23.26 -0.61 -6.52
C THR A 15 -22.02 -1.14 -7.25
N LEU A 16 -21.88 -0.79 -8.53
CA LEU A 16 -20.63 -0.92 -9.27
C LEU A 16 -19.60 -0.04 -8.56
N PHE A 17 -18.83 -0.62 -7.63
CA PHE A 17 -17.65 0.03 -7.09
C PHE A 17 -16.69 0.24 -8.26
N SER A 18 -16.57 1.49 -8.72
CA SER A 18 -15.54 1.88 -9.68
C SER A 18 -14.18 1.52 -9.09
N LEU A 19 -13.39 0.76 -9.84
CA LEU A 19 -12.06 0.36 -9.41
C LEU A 19 -11.19 1.60 -9.18
N PRO A 20 -10.48 1.70 -8.04
CA PRO A 20 -9.58 2.83 -7.81
C PRO A 20 -8.49 2.80 -8.89
N THR A 21 -8.46 3.83 -9.74
CA THR A 21 -7.48 3.94 -10.82
C THR A 21 -6.15 4.50 -10.32
N LEU A 22 -6.16 5.11 -9.13
CA LEU A 22 -5.00 5.69 -8.45
C LEU A 22 -4.98 5.28 -6.98
N ALA A 23 -3.78 5.28 -6.40
CA ALA A 23 -3.58 5.18 -4.97
C ALA A 23 -4.02 6.48 -4.31
N GLU A 24 -4.80 6.36 -3.24
CA GLU A 24 -5.34 7.45 -2.44
C GLU A 24 -5.10 7.12 -0.97
N ILE A 25 -5.01 8.14 -0.10
CA ILE A 25 -4.93 8.02 1.35
C ILE A 25 -6.03 8.92 1.94
N ASN A 26 -6.84 8.38 2.86
CA ASN A 26 -7.88 9.11 3.57
C ASN A 26 -7.31 9.99 4.70
N LEU A 27 -8.18 10.74 5.38
CA LEU A 27 -7.78 11.63 6.48
C LEU A 27 -7.23 10.86 7.70
N GLU A 28 -7.55 9.57 7.80
CA GLU A 28 -7.07 8.66 8.82
C GLU A 28 -5.70 8.03 8.49
N GLY A 29 -5.05 8.43 7.40
CA GLY A 29 -3.74 7.91 6.99
C GLY A 29 -3.80 6.49 6.39
N GLN A 30 -4.97 6.08 5.90
CA GLN A 30 -5.20 4.77 5.29
C GLN A 30 -5.45 4.91 3.80
N SER A 31 -4.70 4.16 3.01
CA SER A 31 -5.04 3.89 1.63
C SER A 31 -6.21 2.93 1.54
N ILE A 32 -6.93 2.97 0.42
CA ILE A 32 -8.05 2.03 0.14
C ILE A 32 -7.60 0.57 0.34
N LEU A 33 -6.34 0.25 0.02
CA LEU A 33 -5.78 -1.10 0.18
C LEU A 33 -5.59 -1.49 1.65
N CYS A 34 -5.07 -0.60 2.49
CA CYS A 34 -4.86 -0.88 3.91
C CYS A 34 -6.16 -0.74 4.73
N GLN A 35 -7.06 0.15 4.33
CA GLN A 35 -8.34 0.41 5.01
C GLN A 35 -9.22 -0.86 5.07
N GLN A 36 -9.20 -1.68 4.02
CA GLN A 36 -9.94 -2.95 3.99
C GLN A 36 -9.55 -3.93 5.09
N GLN A 37 -8.39 -3.74 5.72
CA GLN A 37 -7.90 -4.55 6.84
C GLN A 37 -7.81 -3.75 8.15
N ASN A 38 -8.30 -2.51 8.16
CA ASN A 38 -8.15 -1.57 9.27
C ASN A 38 -6.67 -1.28 9.64
N TRP A 39 -5.79 -1.29 8.64
CA TRP A 39 -4.36 -1.01 8.80
C TRP A 39 -4.04 0.44 8.42
N LEU A 40 -2.93 0.98 8.94
CA LEU A 40 -2.40 2.26 8.48
C LEU A 40 -1.59 2.09 7.20
N THR A 41 -1.31 3.19 6.51
CA THR A 41 -0.45 3.22 5.33
C THR A 41 0.86 3.92 5.62
N GLU A 42 1.95 3.20 5.46
CA GLU A 42 3.29 3.79 5.42
C GLU A 42 3.47 4.51 4.08
N ILE A 43 3.26 3.78 2.97
CA ILE A 43 3.39 4.28 1.60
C ILE A 43 2.29 3.72 0.72
N ALA A 44 1.75 4.53 -0.19
CA ALA A 44 0.89 4.05 -1.27
C ALA A 44 1.23 4.73 -2.60
N PHE A 45 1.19 3.97 -3.69
CA PHE A 45 1.46 4.50 -5.03
C PHE A 45 0.80 3.63 -6.11
N SER A 46 0.73 4.17 -7.31
CA SER A 46 0.21 3.47 -8.48
C SER A 46 1.27 3.30 -9.54
N THR A 47 1.26 2.14 -10.16
CA THR A 47 1.91 1.87 -11.44
C THR A 47 0.85 1.86 -12.56
N PRO A 48 1.23 1.71 -13.84
CA PRO A 48 0.27 1.48 -14.92
C PRO A 48 -0.61 0.24 -14.69
N ASN A 49 -0.08 -0.79 -14.03
CA ASN A 49 -0.73 -2.10 -13.91
C ASN A 49 -1.27 -2.38 -12.50
N PHE A 50 -0.75 -1.70 -11.47
CA PHE A 50 -0.99 -2.05 -10.08
C PHE A 50 -1.26 -0.82 -9.22
N ASN A 51 -2.08 -1.00 -8.19
CA ASN A 51 -2.05 -0.16 -7.00
C ASN A 51 -1.27 -0.91 -5.93
N ILE A 52 -0.41 -0.20 -5.21
CA ILE A 52 0.46 -0.78 -4.19
C ILE A 52 0.35 0.03 -2.91
N ALA A 53 0.32 -0.69 -1.78
CA ALA A 53 0.46 -0.11 -0.47
C ALA A 53 1.41 -0.94 0.39
N ILE A 54 2.17 -0.22 1.21
CA ILE A 54 2.91 -0.75 2.35
C ILE A 54 2.08 -0.38 3.58
N CYS A 55 1.60 -1.40 4.29
CA CYS A 55 0.66 -1.25 5.38
C CYS A 55 1.28 -1.60 6.72
N ILE A 56 0.75 -0.98 7.76
CA ILE A 56 1.11 -1.19 9.17
C ILE A 56 -0.12 -1.76 9.88
N ASP A 57 -0.03 -3.02 10.26
CA ASP A 57 -0.95 -3.60 11.25
C ASP A 57 -0.50 -3.17 12.65
N LYS A 58 -1.31 -2.32 13.29
CA LYS A 58 -1.06 -1.84 14.66
C LYS A 58 -1.10 -2.95 15.71
N ASN A 59 -1.80 -4.04 15.41
CA ASN A 59 -1.99 -5.16 16.33
C ASN A 59 -0.99 -6.29 16.06
N ASP A 60 -0.06 -6.10 15.11
CA ASP A 60 1.03 -7.04 14.90
C ASP A 60 1.89 -7.14 16.18
N PRO A 61 2.33 -8.34 16.58
CA PRO A 61 3.22 -8.50 17.73
C PRO A 61 4.48 -7.64 17.66
N ASP A 62 5.01 -7.40 16.46
CA ASP A 62 6.19 -6.54 16.27
C ASP A 62 5.88 -5.05 16.47
N ASN A 63 4.61 -4.68 16.61
CA ASN A 63 4.14 -3.32 16.89
C ASN A 63 3.55 -3.16 18.29
N GLU A 64 3.38 -4.25 19.05
CA GLU A 64 2.81 -4.21 20.39
C GLU A 64 3.76 -3.49 21.37
N GLY A 65 3.30 -2.38 21.94
CA GLY A 65 4.08 -1.59 22.90
C GLY A 65 5.20 -0.73 22.30
N ASN A 66 5.34 -0.70 20.96
CA ASN A 66 6.32 0.14 20.28
C ASN A 66 5.81 1.57 20.06
N PHE A 67 6.69 2.55 20.32
CA PHE A 67 6.41 3.97 20.08
C PHE A 67 6.45 4.30 18.58
N GLU A 68 7.36 3.66 17.85
CA GLU A 68 7.46 3.76 16.40
C GLU A 68 6.93 2.47 15.77
N LEU A 69 5.82 2.60 15.04
CA LEU A 69 5.22 1.45 14.34
C LEU A 69 6.05 1.11 13.10
N ILE A 70 6.24 -0.18 12.88
CA ILE A 70 6.92 -0.72 11.70
C ILE A 70 5.93 -1.23 10.66
N ALA A 71 6.30 -1.10 9.38
CA ALA A 71 5.55 -1.69 8.28
C ALA A 71 5.56 -3.22 8.37
N THR A 72 4.39 -3.83 8.22
CA THR A 72 4.23 -5.29 8.38
C THR A 72 3.77 -5.98 7.09
N HIS A 73 3.10 -5.27 6.18
CA HIS A 73 2.47 -5.90 5.01
C HIS A 73 2.73 -5.16 3.71
N TYR A 74 2.92 -5.94 2.64
CA TYR A 74 2.86 -5.50 1.26
C TYR A 74 1.50 -5.89 0.66
N ILE A 75 0.82 -4.93 0.04
CA ILE A 75 -0.42 -5.17 -0.70
C ILE A 75 -0.23 -4.69 -2.14
N GLN A 76 -0.59 -5.56 -3.08
CA GLN A 76 -0.70 -5.20 -4.49
C GLN A 76 -2.08 -5.58 -5.01
N GLN A 77 -2.70 -4.68 -5.76
CA GLN A 77 -3.95 -4.91 -6.46
C GLN A 77 -3.75 -4.68 -7.95
N SER A 78 -4.12 -5.66 -8.76
CA SER A 78 -4.16 -5.55 -10.21
C SER A 78 -5.23 -4.55 -10.64
N LYS A 79 -4.86 -3.56 -11.45
CA LYS A 79 -5.84 -2.61 -12.04
C LYS A 79 -6.72 -3.27 -13.10
N ASN A 80 -6.22 -4.34 -13.73
CA ASN A 80 -6.92 -5.03 -14.81
C ASN A 80 -7.90 -6.08 -14.29
N THR A 81 -7.52 -6.81 -13.24
CA THR A 81 -8.31 -7.94 -12.71
C THR A 81 -8.93 -7.66 -11.34
N ASN A 82 -8.54 -6.57 -10.68
CA ASN A 82 -8.89 -6.27 -9.29
C ASN A 82 -8.43 -7.31 -8.25
N GLU A 83 -7.72 -8.35 -8.69
CA GLU A 83 -7.15 -9.36 -7.80
C GLU A 83 -6.12 -8.70 -6.89
N LYS A 84 -6.16 -9.10 -5.63
CA LYS A 84 -5.34 -8.55 -4.57
C LYS A 84 -4.46 -9.65 -4.00
N ILE A 85 -3.18 -9.31 -3.80
CA ILE A 85 -2.27 -10.09 -2.98
C ILE A 85 -1.95 -9.28 -1.73
N ILE A 86 -1.93 -9.97 -0.59
CA ILE A 86 -1.51 -9.43 0.71
C ILE A 86 -0.41 -10.37 1.18
N LEU A 87 0.78 -9.82 1.45
CA LEU A 87 1.95 -10.60 1.85
C LEU A 87 2.59 -9.95 3.07
N PRO A 88 3.05 -10.74 4.06
CA PRO A 88 3.86 -10.21 5.14
C PRO A 88 5.19 -9.70 4.58
N LEU A 89 5.70 -8.63 5.16
CA LEU A 89 7.03 -8.14 4.87
C LEU A 89 8.07 -9.02 5.56
N SER A 90 9.12 -9.36 4.83
CA SER A 90 10.32 -9.95 5.43
C SER A 90 11.05 -8.81 6.15
N THR A 91 11.15 -8.90 7.49
CA THR A 91 11.77 -7.90 8.39
C THR A 91 12.71 -6.94 7.69
N THR A 92 12.26 -5.69 7.57
CA THR A 92 13.00 -4.62 6.94
C THR A 92 13.83 -3.94 8.01
N GLY A 93 15.15 -3.87 7.85
CA GLY A 93 15.99 -3.06 8.71
C GLY A 93 15.51 -1.60 8.63
N LEU A 94 14.90 -1.11 9.70
CA LEU A 94 14.50 0.28 9.85
C LEU A 94 15.61 0.99 10.63
N TYR A 95 16.52 1.64 9.91
CA TYR A 95 17.42 2.64 10.48
C TYR A 95 16.97 4.03 10.02
N LEU A 96 16.74 4.92 10.98
CA LEU A 96 16.46 6.33 10.71
C LEU A 96 17.61 6.92 9.87
N GLY A 97 17.27 7.43 8.68
CA GLY A 97 18.22 8.06 7.75
C GLY A 97 18.66 7.20 6.55
N GLU A 98 18.22 5.94 6.47
CA GLU A 98 18.50 5.07 5.33
C GLU A 98 17.28 4.93 4.39
N PRO A 99 17.49 4.75 3.08
CA PRO A 99 16.39 4.46 2.16
C PRO A 99 15.68 3.17 2.59
N ALA A 100 14.35 3.21 2.66
CA ALA A 100 13.56 2.06 3.08
C ALA A 100 13.47 1.03 1.95
N ILE A 101 13.71 -0.24 2.27
CA ILE A 101 13.55 -1.37 1.35
C ILE A 101 12.54 -2.34 1.94
N TYR A 102 11.35 -2.39 1.33
CA TYR A 102 10.31 -3.34 1.67
C TYR A 102 10.41 -4.56 0.77
N LYS A 103 10.43 -5.76 1.37
CA LYS A 103 10.50 -7.02 0.64
C LYS A 103 9.36 -7.95 1.08
N ALA A 104 8.65 -8.50 0.12
CA ALA A 104 7.67 -9.57 0.33
C ALA A 104 7.90 -10.70 -0.67
N THR A 105 7.52 -11.92 -0.32
CA THR A 105 7.72 -13.09 -1.19
C THR A 105 6.51 -14.01 -1.19
N THR A 106 6.24 -14.65 -2.34
CA THR A 106 5.25 -15.73 -2.45
C THR A 106 5.64 -16.68 -3.56
N GLY A 107 5.79 -17.97 -3.25
CA GLY A 107 6.33 -18.96 -4.18
C GLY A 107 7.68 -18.51 -4.76
N THR A 108 7.78 -18.43 -6.08
CA THR A 108 8.98 -18.00 -6.81
C THR A 108 9.08 -16.48 -6.96
N TYR A 109 8.06 -15.74 -6.55
CA TYR A 109 7.99 -14.29 -6.73
C TYR A 109 8.54 -13.54 -5.53
N THR A 110 9.29 -12.48 -5.81
CA THR A 110 9.76 -11.51 -4.82
C THR A 110 9.33 -10.12 -5.24
N TYR A 111 8.71 -9.38 -4.33
CA TYR A 111 8.28 -8.00 -4.51
C TYR A 111 9.18 -7.11 -3.67
N GLN A 112 9.75 -6.08 -4.28
CA GLN A 112 10.60 -5.11 -3.62
C GLN A 112 10.08 -3.70 -3.87
N VAL A 113 9.86 -2.95 -2.80
CA VAL A 113 9.57 -1.52 -2.87
C VAL A 113 10.73 -0.77 -2.22
N TYR A 114 11.44 0.01 -3.01
CA TYR A 114 12.56 0.84 -2.58
C TYR A 114 12.13 2.30 -2.52
N VAL A 115 12.42 2.98 -1.41
CA VAL A 115 12.10 4.39 -1.19
C VAL A 115 13.40 5.16 -1.07
N SER A 116 13.67 6.03 -2.04
CA SER A 116 14.89 6.84 -2.03
C SER A 116 14.72 8.08 -1.16
N LEU A 117 15.81 8.46 -0.50
CA LEU A 117 15.94 9.70 0.27
C LEU A 117 16.87 10.66 -0.46
N VAL A 118 16.57 11.95 -0.40
CA VAL A 118 17.44 13.03 -0.87
C VAL A 118 17.46 14.16 0.14
N GLN A 119 18.57 14.88 0.21
CA GLN A 119 18.62 16.14 0.95
C GLN A 119 18.11 17.27 0.04
N LYS A 120 17.08 17.98 0.49
CA LYS A 120 16.56 19.18 -0.17
C LYS A 120 16.51 20.30 0.85
N TYR A 121 16.84 21.51 0.42
CA TYR A 121 16.65 22.69 1.25
C TYR A 121 15.16 22.89 1.53
N SER A 122 14.79 22.95 2.81
CA SER A 122 13.43 23.25 3.26
C SER A 122 13.37 24.68 3.76
N SER A 123 12.48 25.47 3.15
CA SER A 123 12.21 26.85 3.56
C SER A 123 11.48 26.96 4.91
N GLU A 124 10.79 25.90 5.35
CA GLU A 124 10.05 25.88 6.62
C GLU A 124 11.01 25.85 7.82
N CYS A 125 12.08 25.06 7.75
CA CYS A 125 13.11 24.98 8.79
C CYS A 125 14.36 25.80 8.49
N GLN A 126 14.48 26.39 7.29
CA GLN A 126 15.71 27.02 6.79
C GLN A 126 16.93 26.09 6.86
N CYS A 127 16.74 24.82 6.51
CA CYS A 127 17.74 23.76 6.72
C CYS A 127 17.77 22.77 5.55
N GLN A 128 18.84 21.96 5.44
CA GLN A 128 18.82 20.79 4.56
C GLN A 128 17.99 19.69 5.22
N ALA A 129 16.83 19.40 4.66
CA ALA A 129 15.92 18.37 5.14
C ALA A 129 16.07 17.10 4.30
N ILE A 130 16.07 15.95 4.96
CA ILE A 130 15.97 14.65 4.29
C ILE A 130 14.51 14.44 3.91
N VAL A 131 14.23 14.24 2.62
CA VAL A 131 12.89 13.99 2.11
C VAL A 131 12.87 12.73 1.25
N TYR A 132 11.72 12.05 1.23
CA TYR A 132 11.47 10.99 0.26
C TYR A 132 11.44 11.60 -1.15
N ASP A 133 12.11 10.94 -2.10
CA ASP A 133 12.24 11.45 -3.47
C ASP A 133 11.50 10.57 -4.47
N THR A 134 11.78 9.27 -4.48
CA THR A 134 11.17 8.32 -5.40
C THR A 134 10.77 7.05 -4.67
N VAL A 135 9.75 6.38 -5.20
CA VAL A 135 9.41 5.00 -4.86
C VAL A 135 9.59 4.15 -6.12
N SER A 136 10.28 3.02 -5.96
CA SER A 136 10.54 2.06 -7.02
C SER A 136 10.00 0.69 -6.66
N LEU A 137 9.16 0.12 -7.51
CA LEU A 137 8.75 -1.27 -7.45
C LEU A 137 9.66 -2.12 -8.35
N LYS A 138 10.14 -3.24 -7.84
CA LYS A 138 10.66 -4.34 -8.64
C LYS A 138 9.97 -5.64 -8.28
N ILE A 139 9.62 -6.44 -9.29
CA ILE A 139 9.07 -7.78 -9.11
C ILE A 139 10.02 -8.75 -9.79
N PHE A 140 10.41 -9.78 -9.05
CA PHE A 140 11.27 -10.84 -9.53
C PHE A 140 10.50 -12.16 -9.58
N ASN A 141 10.85 -13.03 -10.53
CA ASN A 141 10.44 -14.42 -10.56
C ASN A 141 11.69 -15.29 -10.67
N ASN A 142 11.93 -16.19 -9.71
CA ASN A 142 13.16 -16.99 -9.62
C ASN A 142 14.45 -16.13 -9.69
N GLY A 143 14.41 -14.93 -9.10
CA GLY A 143 15.55 -14.01 -9.07
C GLY A 143 15.72 -13.14 -10.32
N GLU A 144 14.97 -13.40 -11.40
CA GLU A 144 14.98 -12.56 -12.60
C GLU A 144 13.96 -11.42 -12.47
N SER A 145 14.38 -10.18 -12.75
CA SER A 145 13.50 -9.02 -12.70
C SER A 145 12.52 -9.04 -13.89
N ILE A 146 11.24 -9.25 -13.60
CA ILE A 146 10.16 -9.32 -14.61
C ILE A 146 9.33 -8.04 -14.69
N TYR A 147 9.48 -7.14 -13.70
CA TYR A 147 8.78 -5.86 -13.68
C TYR A 147 9.59 -4.82 -12.92
N GLN A 148 9.64 -3.59 -13.44
CA GLN A 148 10.21 -2.45 -12.75
C GLN A 148 9.40 -1.20 -13.04
N TYR A 149 9.16 -0.40 -12.01
CA TYR A 149 8.51 0.90 -12.13
C TYR A 149 9.04 1.87 -11.08
N THR A 150 9.28 3.13 -11.45
CA THR A 150 9.75 4.17 -10.54
C THR A 150 8.89 5.42 -10.70
N THR A 151 8.54 6.05 -9.59
CA THR A 151 7.71 7.26 -9.58
C THR A 151 8.10 8.21 -8.44
N GLN A 152 7.88 9.50 -8.66
CA GLN A 152 7.88 10.54 -7.63
C GLN A 152 6.47 10.81 -7.09
N LYS A 153 5.44 10.22 -7.71
CA LYS A 153 4.03 10.34 -7.30
C LYS A 153 3.67 9.17 -6.40
N PHE A 154 3.84 9.38 -5.11
CA PHE A 154 3.45 8.46 -4.06
C PHE A 154 2.89 9.25 -2.88
N LEU A 155 2.16 8.56 -2.02
CA LEU A 155 1.55 9.10 -0.82
C LEU A 155 2.22 8.44 0.38
N TYR A 156 2.36 9.19 1.46
CA TYR A 156 2.78 8.71 2.77
C TYR A 156 1.66 9.03 3.76
N GLY A 157 1.29 8.08 4.62
CA GLY A 157 0.09 8.18 5.47
C GLY A 157 0.39 8.29 6.96
N TRP A 158 1.34 7.49 7.46
CA TRP A 158 1.70 7.44 8.87
C TRP A 158 3.08 8.06 9.13
N LYS A 159 3.10 9.17 9.88
CA LYS A 159 4.12 9.59 10.85
C LYS A 159 3.42 10.42 11.93
#